data_AF-A0A061DEW8-F1
#
_entry.id   AF-A0A061DEW8-F1
#
_cell.length_a   1.000
_cell.length_b   1.000
_cell.length_c   1.000
_cell.angle_alpha   90.00
_cell.angle_beta   90.00
_cell.angle_gamma   90.00
#
_symmetry.space_group_name_H-M   'P 1'
#
loop_
_entity.id
_entity.type
_entity.pdbx_description
1 polymer ?
#
loop_
_entity_poly.entity_id
_entity_poly.type
_entity_poly.pdbx_seq_one_letter_code
_entity_poly.pdbx_strand_id
1 'polypeptide(L)'
;MIEVVAGNSSRSLSSGGHVPGATLRRLEDESDVNLPPKSNAVVRVVDAVQRCGTTASDCDAARESSESFPVKGSASSAEPDDGSYSDDSSQSLESEQSSDLVIFDYDDTILPTYALACAQKHSVGQQLVDPNTIRDELDRLTDAVLVNLNNVVRVATLVVVTNASSDWVMQSCERYLPRIGEFFAEHNIRIISARDRLDNSLLAQKHWKYFVFIDLIEEQFIDKLKSGEPFTVTSIGDGAEERQACMKLASIFKNQKWVFKNLKLLTQPTLGCLIQQHLLLAKSFDNFFEMKTSADLCILFDKKKSQSDV
;
A
#
# COMPACT_ATOMS: atom_id res chain seq x y z
N MET A 1 -11.94 -24.19 15.08
CA MET A 1 -13.03 -24.96 14.46
C MET A 1 -14.12 -23.95 14.14
N ILE A 2 -14.28 -23.58 12.87
CA ILE A 2 -15.10 -22.43 12.44
C ILE A 2 -16.37 -22.97 11.76
N GLU A 3 -17.54 -22.58 12.26
CA GLU A 3 -18.85 -22.89 11.67
C GLU A 3 -19.14 -21.99 10.47
N VAL A 4 -19.54 -22.60 9.36
CA VAL A 4 -20.13 -21.91 8.19
C VAL A 4 -21.65 -21.97 8.37
N VAL A 5 -22.28 -20.85 8.74
CA VAL A 5 -23.75 -20.76 8.82
C VAL A 5 -24.30 -20.11 7.56
N ALA A 6 -25.01 -20.90 6.76
CA ALA A 6 -25.88 -20.41 5.70
C ALA A 6 -27.18 -19.89 6.32
N GLY A 7 -27.44 -18.58 6.21
CA GLY A 7 -28.63 -17.95 6.79
C GLY A 7 -29.86 -18.15 5.92
N ASN A 8 -30.85 -18.90 6.45
CA ASN A 8 -32.23 -18.85 5.99
C ASN A 8 -33.05 -17.98 6.96
N SER A 9 -33.90 -17.11 6.40
CA SER A 9 -34.67 -16.09 7.13
C SER A 9 -35.63 -16.68 8.18
N SER A 10 -35.49 -16.25 9.45
CA SER A 10 -36.63 -15.99 10.34
C SER A 10 -36.19 -15.17 11.57
N ARG A 11 -37.07 -14.28 12.01
CA ARG A 11 -36.85 -13.33 13.12
C ARG A 11 -36.76 -14.03 14.48
N SER A 12 -35.84 -13.59 15.33
CA SER A 12 -36.07 -13.40 16.77
C SER A 12 -35.09 -12.38 17.36
N LEU A 13 -35.59 -11.60 18.32
CA LEU A 13 -34.87 -10.57 19.07
C LEU A 13 -33.96 -11.22 20.11
N SER A 14 -32.70 -10.77 20.21
CA SER A 14 -31.99 -10.72 21.48
C SER A 14 -30.92 -9.63 21.46
N SER A 15 -30.83 -8.92 22.57
CA SER A 15 -29.95 -7.80 22.88
C SER A 15 -28.51 -8.25 23.10
N GLY A 16 -27.57 -7.66 22.37
CA GLY A 16 -26.13 -7.79 22.59
C GLY A 16 -25.41 -6.54 22.11
N GLY A 17 -24.60 -5.94 22.99
CA GLY A 17 -23.92 -4.66 22.77
C GLY A 17 -23.06 -4.64 21.51
N HIS A 18 -23.19 -3.57 20.73
CA HIS A 18 -22.50 -3.38 19.46
C HIS A 18 -21.17 -2.65 19.70
N VAL A 19 -20.06 -3.32 19.39
CA VAL A 19 -18.71 -2.71 19.30
C VAL A 19 -18.47 -2.32 17.84
N PRO A 20 -17.95 -1.11 17.52
CA PRO A 20 -17.64 -0.74 16.14
C PRO A 20 -16.48 -1.60 15.59
N GLY A 21 -16.59 -2.07 14.33
CA GLY A 21 -15.58 -2.91 13.67
C GLY A 21 -15.03 -2.29 12.38
N ALA A 22 -13.88 -2.77 11.93
CA ALA A 22 -13.31 -2.52 10.60
C ALA A 22 -13.37 -3.82 9.78
N THR A 23 -13.52 -3.74 8.46
CA THR A 23 -13.73 -4.94 7.62
C THR A 23 -13.21 -4.72 6.20
N LEU A 24 -12.67 -5.80 5.60
CA LEU A 24 -12.31 -5.85 4.18
C LEU A 24 -13.56 -6.14 3.33
N ARG A 25 -13.79 -5.34 2.28
CA ARG A 25 -14.90 -5.54 1.33
C ARG A 25 -14.41 -5.46 -0.11
N ARG A 26 -15.09 -6.18 -1.01
CA ARG A 26 -14.86 -6.09 -2.45
C ARG A 26 -15.44 -4.75 -2.97
N LEU A 27 -14.70 -4.08 -3.85
CA LEU A 27 -15.22 -2.93 -4.60
C LEU A 27 -16.11 -3.45 -5.74
N GLU A 28 -17.34 -2.96 -5.80
CA GLU A 28 -18.27 -3.19 -6.92
C GLU A 28 -18.01 -2.08 -7.96
N ASP A 29 -17.83 -2.45 -9.24
CA ASP A 29 -17.74 -1.48 -10.33
C ASP A 29 -19.13 -0.86 -10.54
N GLU A 30 -19.23 0.46 -10.40
CA GLU A 30 -20.43 1.28 -10.69
C GLU A 30 -20.68 1.39 -12.22
N SER A 31 -20.64 0.28 -12.93
CA SER A 31 -21.07 0.19 -14.34
C SER A 31 -21.32 -1.27 -14.76
N ASP A 32 -22.43 -1.86 -14.34
CA ASP A 32 -23.22 -2.77 -15.18
C ASP A 32 -24.49 -3.22 -14.44
N VAL A 33 -25.64 -2.81 -14.97
CA VAL A 33 -26.96 -3.25 -14.52
C VAL A 33 -27.21 -4.64 -15.13
N ASN A 34 -27.62 -5.60 -14.29
CA ASN A 34 -28.02 -6.99 -14.59
C ASN A 34 -26.91 -8.06 -14.72
N LEU A 35 -26.30 -8.43 -13.59
CA LEU A 35 -25.77 -9.79 -13.37
C LEU A 35 -26.24 -10.30 -11.99
N PRO A 36 -26.50 -11.61 -11.84
CA PRO A 36 -26.95 -12.18 -10.57
C PRO A 36 -25.86 -12.03 -9.49
N PRO A 37 -26.25 -11.95 -8.21
CA PRO A 37 -25.34 -11.57 -7.14
C PRO A 37 -24.21 -12.59 -7.02
N LYS A 38 -22.98 -12.14 -7.30
CA LYS A 38 -21.77 -12.86 -6.91
C LYS A 38 -21.71 -12.83 -5.38
N SER A 39 -21.45 -13.99 -4.77
CA SER A 39 -21.38 -14.13 -3.32
C SER A 39 -20.35 -13.14 -2.74
N ASN A 40 -20.84 -12.10 -2.06
CA ASN A 40 -20.00 -11.13 -1.38
C ASN A 40 -19.38 -11.80 -0.13
N ALA A 41 -18.14 -12.27 -0.26
CA ALA A 41 -17.34 -12.72 0.87
C ALA A 41 -16.92 -11.48 1.69
N VAL A 42 -17.69 -11.18 2.74
CA VAL A 42 -17.36 -10.14 3.72
C VAL A 42 -16.66 -10.81 4.90
N VAL A 43 -15.34 -10.62 5.03
CA VAL A 43 -14.57 -11.13 6.17
C VAL A 43 -14.69 -10.12 7.32
N ARG A 44 -15.63 -10.34 8.24
CA ARG A 44 -15.78 -9.52 9.45
C ARG A 44 -14.70 -9.90 10.46
N VAL A 45 -13.89 -8.93 10.88
CA VAL A 45 -12.95 -9.11 11.99
C VAL A 45 -13.49 -8.35 13.20
N VAL A 46 -13.88 -9.09 14.23
CA VAL A 46 -14.25 -8.54 15.54
C VAL A 46 -12.99 -8.22 16.34
N ASP A 47 -13.06 -7.15 17.13
CA ASP A 47 -12.04 -6.60 18.04
C ASP A 47 -10.89 -5.79 17.41
N ALA A 48 -11.11 -4.48 17.28
CA ALA A 48 -10.19 -3.42 17.71
C ALA A 48 -10.74 -2.03 17.32
N VAL A 49 -11.70 -1.47 18.06
CA VAL A 49 -11.99 -0.03 17.97
C VAL A 49 -12.33 0.52 19.34
N GLN A 50 -11.32 1.05 20.03
CA GLN A 50 -11.56 2.09 21.03
C GLN A 50 -10.58 3.23 20.79
N ARG A 51 -11.17 4.40 20.49
CA ARG A 51 -10.55 5.71 20.24
C ARG A 51 -9.78 5.85 18.92
N CYS A 52 -10.52 5.97 17.83
CA CYS A 52 -10.08 6.83 16.73
C CYS A 52 -11.27 7.70 16.33
N GLY A 53 -11.13 9.02 16.51
CA GLY A 53 -12.10 9.99 16.07
C GLY A 53 -12.28 9.86 14.56
N THR A 54 -13.52 9.65 14.13
CA THR A 54 -13.89 9.56 12.73
C THR A 54 -14.05 10.98 12.18
N THR A 55 -13.24 11.36 11.18
CA THR A 55 -13.62 11.74 9.79
C THR A 55 -12.62 12.72 9.19
N ALA A 56 -12.15 12.42 7.97
CA ALA A 56 -11.28 13.23 7.12
C ALA A 56 -12.04 14.33 6.34
N SER A 57 -13.03 14.99 6.95
CA SER A 57 -13.97 15.86 6.20
C SER A 57 -13.70 17.37 6.30
N ASP A 58 -12.76 17.85 7.11
CA ASP A 58 -12.75 19.27 7.51
C ASP A 58 -11.46 20.05 7.15
N CYS A 59 -10.80 19.74 6.03
CA CYS A 59 -9.69 20.61 5.59
C CYS A 59 -9.43 20.65 4.08
N ASP A 60 -10.47 20.94 3.29
CA ASP A 60 -10.29 21.36 1.89
C ASP A 60 -10.44 22.89 1.77
N ALA A 61 -9.31 23.59 1.87
CA ALA A 61 -9.15 24.90 1.29
C ALA A 61 -7.66 25.20 1.05
N ALA A 62 -7.38 25.69 -0.16
CA ALA A 62 -6.13 26.29 -0.65
C ALA A 62 -5.02 25.33 -1.09
N ARG A 63 -5.09 24.93 -2.37
CA ARG A 63 -3.94 24.74 -3.24
C ARG A 63 -3.74 26.00 -4.07
N GLU A 64 -2.51 26.49 -4.10
CA GLU A 64 -1.76 27.04 -5.25
C GLU A 64 -0.81 28.15 -4.80
N SER A 65 0.49 27.87 -4.85
CA SER A 65 1.46 28.68 -5.60
C SER A 65 2.85 28.07 -5.52
N SER A 66 3.40 27.92 -6.72
CA SER A 66 4.76 27.54 -7.09
C SER A 66 5.78 28.60 -6.68
N GLU A 67 6.97 28.20 -6.24
CA GLU A 67 8.18 28.97 -6.48
C GLU A 67 9.38 28.04 -6.73
N SER A 68 10.27 28.53 -7.58
CA SER A 68 11.31 27.83 -8.35
C SER A 68 12.63 28.57 -8.18
N PHE A 69 13.76 27.88 -7.97
CA PHE A 69 15.09 28.50 -7.95
C PHE A 69 16.19 27.47 -8.32
N PRO A 70 17.42 27.91 -8.71
CA PRO A 70 17.97 27.62 -10.03
C PRO A 70 19.16 26.62 -10.08
N VAL A 71 19.43 26.14 -11.30
CA VAL A 71 20.54 25.26 -11.70
C VAL A 71 21.80 26.06 -12.11
N LYS A 72 22.98 25.60 -11.65
CA LYS A 72 24.33 25.71 -12.25
C LYS A 72 25.15 24.54 -11.69
N GLY A 73 26.04 23.80 -12.36
CA GLY A 73 26.60 23.79 -13.70
C GLY A 73 27.95 23.03 -13.67
N SER A 74 28.17 22.15 -14.66
CA SER A 74 29.45 21.68 -15.24
C SER A 74 30.37 20.63 -14.57
N ALA A 75 30.39 19.44 -15.20
CA ALA A 75 31.51 18.69 -15.82
C ALA A 75 32.89 18.51 -15.14
N SER A 76 33.39 17.26 -15.08
CA SER A 76 34.40 16.70 -16.03
C SER A 76 34.98 15.33 -15.60
N SER A 77 35.04 14.40 -16.57
CA SER A 77 36.06 13.37 -16.90
C SER A 77 36.94 12.66 -15.85
N ALA A 78 37.01 11.31 -15.88
CA ALA A 78 38.10 10.51 -16.50
C ALA A 78 38.16 9.05 -15.95
N GLU A 79 38.21 8.10 -16.88
CA GLU A 79 38.63 6.67 -16.75
C GLU A 79 40.18 6.59 -16.60
N PRO A 80 40.81 5.51 -16.04
CA PRO A 80 40.92 4.21 -16.74
C PRO A 80 41.05 2.90 -15.89
N ASP A 81 40.58 1.81 -16.50
CA ASP A 81 41.22 0.50 -16.83
C ASP A 81 41.85 -0.45 -15.78
N ASP A 82 41.67 -1.73 -16.12
CA ASP A 82 42.44 -2.97 -15.85
C ASP A 82 42.04 -3.92 -14.70
N GLY A 83 41.90 -5.21 -15.06
CA GLY A 83 42.36 -6.30 -14.18
C GLY A 83 41.42 -7.46 -13.79
N SER A 84 41.01 -8.30 -14.76
CA SER A 84 41.17 -9.78 -14.77
C SER A 84 40.80 -10.70 -13.55
N TYR A 85 39.95 -11.71 -13.84
CA TYR A 85 39.83 -13.10 -13.32
C TYR A 85 39.43 -13.38 -11.85
N SER A 86 38.31 -14.09 -11.62
CA SER A 86 38.29 -15.58 -11.51
C SER A 86 36.90 -16.12 -11.16
N ASP A 87 36.57 -17.21 -11.86
CA ASP A 87 35.44 -18.13 -11.73
C ASP A 87 35.38 -18.76 -10.32
N ASP A 88 34.28 -18.57 -9.59
CA ASP A 88 33.91 -19.43 -8.48
C ASP A 88 32.42 -19.79 -8.60
N SER A 89 32.20 -21.01 -9.02
CA SER A 89 30.91 -21.67 -9.15
C SER A 89 30.38 -22.03 -7.76
N SER A 90 29.93 -21.03 -6.99
CA SER A 90 29.09 -21.28 -5.83
C SER A 90 27.66 -21.51 -6.33
N GLN A 91 27.26 -22.78 -6.41
CA GLN A 91 25.85 -23.15 -6.46
C GLN A 91 25.20 -22.67 -5.16
N SER A 92 24.77 -21.40 -5.15
CA SER A 92 23.81 -20.91 -4.20
C SER A 92 22.58 -21.79 -4.34
N LEU A 93 22.19 -22.42 -3.24
CA LEU A 93 20.85 -22.95 -3.08
C LEU A 93 19.91 -21.76 -3.28
N GLU A 94 19.49 -21.55 -4.53
CA GLU A 94 18.42 -20.65 -4.89
C GLU A 94 17.21 -21.18 -4.13
N SER A 95 16.99 -20.65 -2.93
CA SER A 95 15.68 -20.67 -2.33
C SER A 95 14.78 -20.10 -3.42
N GLU A 96 13.96 -20.93 -4.07
CA GLU A 96 13.07 -20.50 -5.13
C GLU A 96 12.33 -19.28 -4.61
N GLN A 97 12.81 -18.10 -5.02
CA GLN A 97 12.26 -16.84 -4.56
C GLN A 97 10.84 -16.87 -5.07
N SER A 98 9.91 -16.65 -4.14
CA SER A 98 8.49 -16.69 -4.46
C SER A 98 8.23 -15.90 -5.74
N SER A 99 7.46 -16.51 -6.62
CA SER A 99 7.08 -15.96 -7.90
C SER A 99 6.09 -14.80 -7.78
N ASP A 100 5.77 -14.37 -6.57
CA ASP A 100 4.80 -13.32 -6.33
C ASP A 100 5.50 -11.98 -6.06
N LEU A 101 4.87 -10.90 -6.54
CA LEU A 101 5.32 -9.54 -6.37
C LEU A 101 4.30 -8.78 -5.52
N VAL A 102 4.79 -8.07 -4.51
CA VAL A 102 3.97 -7.17 -3.69
C VAL A 102 4.51 -5.76 -3.82
N ILE A 103 3.64 -4.85 -4.23
CA ILE A 103 3.93 -3.45 -4.42
C ILE A 103 3.21 -2.65 -3.35
N PHE A 104 3.98 -1.96 -2.50
CA PHE A 104 3.48 -1.02 -1.51
C PHE A 104 3.61 0.41 -2.01
N ASP A 105 2.59 1.24 -1.79
CA ASP A 105 2.77 2.68 -1.78
C ASP A 105 3.51 3.15 -0.51
N TYR A 106 4.01 4.38 -0.53
CA TYR A 106 4.74 4.98 0.59
C TYR A 106 3.94 6.07 1.31
N ASP A 107 3.54 7.13 0.61
CA ASP A 107 2.80 8.25 1.21
C ASP A 107 1.38 7.82 1.57
N ASP A 108 0.90 8.24 2.73
CA ASP A 108 -0.40 7.86 3.34
C ASP A 108 -0.69 6.35 3.43
N THR A 109 0.35 5.54 3.20
CA THR A 109 0.33 4.08 3.22
C THR A 109 1.36 3.52 4.20
N ILE A 110 2.61 3.98 4.16
CA ILE A 110 3.66 3.64 5.14
C ILE A 110 3.94 4.87 6.01
N LEU A 111 4.18 6.02 5.37
CA LEU A 111 4.35 7.31 6.00
C LEU A 111 2.98 8.01 6.11
N PRO A 112 2.56 8.51 7.29
CA PRO A 112 1.28 9.18 7.46
C PRO A 112 1.35 10.65 7.00
N THR A 113 1.74 10.89 5.75
CA THR A 113 2.07 12.22 5.19
C THR A 113 0.97 13.25 5.41
N TYR A 114 -0.30 12.90 5.19
CA TYR A 114 -1.46 13.76 5.45
C TYR A 114 -1.62 14.09 6.93
N ALA A 115 -1.52 13.09 7.82
CA ALA A 115 -1.64 13.33 9.25
C ALA A 115 -0.52 14.25 9.77
N LEU A 116 0.70 14.08 9.26
CA LEU A 116 1.83 14.97 9.54
C LEU A 116 1.54 16.40 9.04
N ALA A 117 1.02 16.55 7.82
CA ALA A 117 0.65 17.86 7.28
C ALA A 117 -0.46 18.54 8.10
N CYS A 118 -1.46 17.80 8.57
CA CYS A 118 -2.49 18.32 9.46
C CYS A 118 -1.90 18.81 10.79
N ALA A 119 -1.04 18.03 11.43
CA ALA A 119 -0.38 18.42 12.68
C ALA A 119 0.51 19.67 12.51
N GLN A 120 1.18 19.82 11.35
CA GLN A 120 1.97 21.01 11.02
C GLN A 120 1.11 22.27 10.91
N LYS A 121 -0.09 22.20 10.32
CA LYS A 121 -1.01 23.34 10.20
C LYS A 121 -1.45 23.90 11.56
N HIS A 122 -1.48 23.06 12.59
CA HIS A 122 -1.81 23.47 13.96
C HIS A 122 -0.60 23.98 14.77
N SER A 123 0.61 23.89 14.20
CA SER A 123 1.84 24.32 14.84
C SER A 123 2.16 25.78 14.48
N VAL A 124 2.57 26.57 15.48
CA VAL A 124 2.97 27.97 15.27
C VAL A 124 4.26 28.00 14.44
N GLY A 125 4.22 28.58 13.23
CA GLY A 125 5.43 28.87 12.43
C GLY A 125 5.71 27.94 11.24
N GLN A 126 4.77 27.10 10.80
CA GLN A 126 4.90 26.23 9.61
C GLN A 126 6.14 25.32 9.58
N GLN A 127 6.77 25.05 10.73
CA GLN A 127 7.88 24.10 10.80
C GLN A 127 7.39 22.67 10.65
N LEU A 128 8.19 21.80 10.01
CA LEU A 128 7.92 20.36 9.97
C LEU A 128 7.65 19.86 11.40
N VAL A 129 6.68 18.94 11.54
CA VAL A 129 6.34 18.34 12.84
C VAL A 129 7.60 17.78 13.48
N ASP A 130 7.83 18.13 14.75
CA ASP A 130 8.87 17.49 15.56
C ASP A 130 8.43 16.05 15.85
N PRO A 131 9.13 15.02 15.34
CA PRO A 131 8.76 13.63 15.55
C PRO A 131 8.62 13.27 17.03
N ASN A 132 9.32 13.96 17.92
CA ASN A 132 9.25 13.71 19.37
C ASN A 132 7.86 14.01 19.95
N THR A 133 7.09 14.90 19.32
CA THR A 133 5.74 15.27 19.79
C THR A 133 4.69 14.19 19.54
N ILE A 134 4.94 13.29 18.60
CA ILE A 134 4.04 12.20 18.17
C ILE A 134 4.77 10.84 18.17
N ARG A 135 5.84 10.73 18.98
CA ARG A 135 6.78 9.61 18.95
C ARG A 135 6.09 8.28 19.22
N ASP A 136 5.24 8.24 20.24
CA ASP A 136 4.53 7.04 20.67
C ASP A 136 3.61 6.52 19.55
N GLU A 137 2.88 7.40 18.86
CA GLU A 137 2.04 7.02 17.74
C GLU A 137 2.85 6.59 16.51
N LEU A 138 3.97 7.26 16.22
CA LEU A 138 4.89 6.85 15.14
C LEU A 138 5.52 5.49 15.42
N ASP A 139 5.84 5.18 16.68
CA ASP A 139 6.34 3.86 17.09
C ASP A 139 5.30 2.77 16.88
N ARG A 140 4.06 3.03 17.30
CA ARG A 140 2.96 2.09 17.09
C ARG A 140 2.65 1.88 15.62
N LEU A 141 2.75 2.92 14.79
CA LEU A 141 2.64 2.79 13.35
C LEU A 141 3.79 1.95 12.79
N THR A 142 5.02 2.26 13.18
CA THR A 142 6.22 1.53 12.77
C THR A 142 6.09 0.05 13.05
N ASP A 143 5.69 -0.33 14.27
CA ASP A 143 5.48 -1.73 14.65
C ASP A 143 4.40 -2.40 13.78
N ALA A 144 3.28 -1.72 13.55
CA ALA A 144 2.18 -2.26 12.73
C ALA A 144 2.58 -2.43 11.25
N VAL A 145 3.34 -1.49 10.69
CA VAL A 145 3.88 -1.58 9.32
C VAL A 145 4.89 -2.72 9.23
N LEU A 146 5.87 -2.77 10.14
CA LEU A 146 6.92 -3.80 10.14
C LEU A 146 6.37 -5.22 10.19
N VAL A 147 5.28 -5.47 10.95
CA VAL A 147 4.63 -6.79 10.94
C VAL A 147 4.20 -7.19 9.54
N ASN A 148 3.58 -6.27 8.79
CA ASN A 148 3.14 -6.56 7.43
C ASN A 148 4.31 -6.72 6.46
N LEU A 149 5.30 -5.83 6.51
CA LEU A 149 6.47 -5.92 5.64
C LEU A 149 7.25 -7.23 5.87
N ASN A 150 7.45 -7.61 7.14
CA ASN A 150 8.05 -8.90 7.52
C ASN A 150 7.27 -10.09 6.99
N ASN A 151 5.93 -10.05 7.07
CA ASN A 151 5.11 -11.13 6.52
C ASN A 151 5.24 -11.22 5.00
N VAL A 152 5.29 -10.07 4.30
CA VAL A 152 5.43 -10.02 2.84
C VAL A 152 6.78 -10.60 2.38
N VAL A 153 7.90 -10.14 2.94
CA VAL A 153 9.24 -10.59 2.48
C VAL A 153 9.48 -12.09 2.65
N ARG A 154 8.68 -12.76 3.50
CA ARG A 154 8.71 -14.22 3.69
C ARG A 154 8.00 -14.99 2.59
N VAL A 155 7.10 -14.36 1.84
CA VAL A 155 6.22 -15.03 0.87
C VAL A 155 6.25 -14.42 -0.53
N ALA A 156 6.91 -13.28 -0.74
CA ALA A 156 6.93 -12.56 -2.01
C ALA A 156 8.09 -11.56 -2.09
N THR A 157 8.41 -11.14 -3.31
CA THR A 157 9.29 -9.99 -3.54
C THR A 157 8.55 -8.71 -3.20
N LEU A 158 9.09 -7.90 -2.28
CA LEU A 158 8.53 -6.61 -1.88
C LEU A 158 9.22 -5.46 -2.63
N VAL A 159 8.43 -4.59 -3.24
CA VAL A 159 8.87 -3.34 -3.86
C VAL A 159 8.02 -2.18 -3.36
N VAL A 160 8.64 -1.05 -3.06
CA VAL A 160 7.91 0.20 -2.74
C VAL A 160 7.87 1.08 -3.99
N VAL A 161 6.68 1.55 -4.37
CA VAL A 161 6.47 2.45 -5.52
C VAL A 161 5.68 3.67 -5.09
N THR A 162 6.28 4.86 -5.20
CA THR A 162 5.66 6.13 -4.81
C THR A 162 5.68 7.16 -5.94
N ASN A 163 4.72 8.10 -5.92
CA ASN A 163 4.74 9.30 -6.76
C ASN A 163 5.52 10.46 -6.11
N ALA A 164 6.09 10.29 -4.93
CA ALA A 164 7.04 11.24 -4.35
C ALA A 164 8.46 11.02 -4.91
N SER A 165 9.37 11.97 -4.69
CA SER A 165 10.77 11.81 -5.06
C SER A 165 11.49 10.83 -4.13
N SER A 166 12.56 10.23 -4.62
CA SER A 166 13.42 9.32 -3.82
C SER A 166 14.04 10.06 -2.63
N ASP A 167 14.45 11.32 -2.85
CA ASP A 167 14.95 12.20 -1.79
C ASP A 167 13.94 12.42 -0.67
N TRP A 168 12.64 12.54 -1.01
CA TRP A 168 11.57 12.67 -0.01
C TRP A 168 11.43 11.39 0.81
N VAL A 169 11.44 10.22 0.17
CA VAL A 169 11.35 8.93 0.86
C VAL A 169 12.50 8.78 1.84
N MET A 170 13.74 9.03 1.40
CA MET A 170 14.93 8.92 2.25
C MET A 170 14.85 9.84 3.48
N GLN A 171 14.63 11.15 3.26
CA GLN A 171 14.60 12.14 4.35
C GLN A 171 13.44 11.92 5.32
N SER A 172 12.25 11.57 4.80
CA SER A 172 11.08 11.33 5.63
C SER A 172 11.20 10.04 6.43
N CYS A 173 11.81 9.00 5.85
CA CYS A 173 12.04 7.74 6.54
C CYS A 173 13.04 7.91 7.68
N GLU A 174 14.18 8.57 7.44
CA GLU A 174 15.16 8.89 8.49
C GLU A 174 14.54 9.71 9.63
N ARG A 175 13.70 10.70 9.28
CA ARG A 175 13.11 11.62 10.26
C ARG A 175 11.97 11.00 11.07
N TYR A 176 11.05 10.29 10.44
CA TYR A 176 9.79 9.88 11.06
C TYR A 176 9.70 8.38 11.31
N LEU A 177 10.38 7.55 10.53
CA LEU A 177 10.25 6.09 10.55
C LEU A 177 11.62 5.37 10.43
N PRO A 178 12.63 5.70 11.26
CA PRO A 178 14.01 5.22 11.05
C PRO A 178 14.12 3.69 11.03
N ARG A 179 13.34 2.97 11.84
CA ARG A 179 13.30 1.49 11.86
C ARG A 179 12.73 0.89 10.57
N ILE A 180 11.87 1.60 9.85
CA ILE A 180 11.41 1.18 8.51
C ILE A 180 12.55 1.35 7.50
N GLY A 181 13.34 2.42 7.62
CA GLY A 181 14.51 2.65 6.79
C GLY A 181 15.58 1.57 7.00
N GLU A 182 15.84 1.20 8.25
CA GLU A 182 16.71 0.08 8.61
C GLU A 182 16.20 -1.23 7.99
N PHE A 183 14.90 -1.53 8.10
CA PHE A 183 14.29 -2.69 7.48
C PHE A 183 14.45 -2.70 5.94
N PHE A 184 14.23 -1.55 5.28
CA PHE A 184 14.45 -1.44 3.84
C PHE A 184 15.89 -1.74 3.44
N ALA A 185 16.87 -1.25 4.21
CA ALA A 185 18.28 -1.51 3.96
C ALA A 185 18.64 -2.98 4.22
N GLU A 186 18.22 -3.55 5.35
CA GLU A 186 18.50 -4.93 5.76
C GLU A 186 17.99 -5.95 4.73
N HIS A 187 16.79 -5.74 4.21
CA HIS A 187 16.15 -6.63 3.24
C HIS A 187 16.39 -6.24 1.77
N ASN A 188 17.23 -5.23 1.51
CA ASN A 188 17.48 -4.68 0.17
C ASN A 188 16.18 -4.37 -0.61
N ILE A 189 15.22 -3.75 0.07
CA ILE A 189 13.91 -3.44 -0.50
C ILE A 189 14.08 -2.37 -1.57
N ARG A 190 13.68 -2.69 -2.80
CA ARG A 190 13.72 -1.75 -3.92
C ARG A 190 12.65 -0.69 -3.73
N ILE A 191 13.08 0.57 -3.70
CA ILE A 191 12.20 1.75 -3.66
C ILE A 191 12.27 2.43 -5.03
N ILE A 192 11.10 2.67 -5.63
CA ILE A 192 10.97 3.30 -6.94
C ILE A 192 10.14 4.57 -6.81
N SER A 193 10.79 5.71 -7.06
CA SER A 193 10.07 6.94 -7.35
C SER A 193 9.58 6.92 -8.80
N ALA A 194 8.26 6.81 -8.98
CA ALA A 194 7.63 6.96 -10.28
C ALA A 194 7.78 8.39 -10.80
N ARG A 195 7.84 9.38 -9.89
CA ARG A 195 8.12 10.77 -10.22
C ARG A 195 9.51 10.94 -10.82
N ASP A 196 10.57 10.55 -10.12
CA ASP A 196 11.93 10.78 -10.61
C ASP A 196 12.18 10.09 -11.96
N ARG A 197 11.51 8.96 -12.21
CA ARG A 197 11.56 8.25 -13.50
C ARG A 197 10.79 8.94 -14.62
N LEU A 198 9.63 9.54 -14.33
CA LEU A 198 8.65 9.91 -15.35
C LEU A 198 8.25 11.41 -15.34
N ASP A 199 8.78 12.23 -14.45
CA ASP A 199 8.43 13.67 -14.35
C ASP A 199 8.78 14.43 -15.65
N ASN A 200 9.82 14.00 -16.36
CA ASN A 200 10.21 14.55 -17.66
C ASN A 200 9.49 13.90 -18.85
N SER A 201 8.55 12.98 -18.61
CA SER A 201 7.75 12.36 -19.67
C SER A 201 6.53 13.23 -20.03
N LEU A 202 5.92 12.98 -21.18
CA LEU A 202 4.64 13.60 -21.56
C LEU A 202 3.42 12.93 -20.88
N LEU A 203 3.64 12.01 -19.95
CA LEU A 203 2.60 11.23 -19.30
C LEU A 203 2.04 11.99 -18.10
N ALA A 204 0.71 12.03 -18.01
CA ALA A 204 0.05 12.53 -16.80
C ALA A 204 0.40 11.67 -15.58
N GLN A 205 0.60 12.30 -14.41
CA GLN A 205 1.00 11.65 -13.15
C GLN A 205 0.15 10.41 -12.80
N LYS A 206 -1.16 10.46 -13.06
CA LYS A 206 -2.08 9.33 -12.84
C LYS A 206 -1.68 8.03 -13.55
N HIS A 207 -0.80 8.09 -14.55
CA HIS A 207 -0.30 6.95 -15.31
C HIS A 207 1.09 6.49 -14.89
N TRP A 208 1.83 7.25 -14.07
CA TRP A 208 3.22 6.91 -13.75
C TRP A 208 3.37 5.54 -13.10
N LYS A 209 2.58 5.25 -12.04
CA LYS A 209 2.59 3.94 -11.39
C LYS A 209 2.20 2.80 -12.34
N TYR A 210 1.30 3.03 -13.29
CA TYR A 210 0.94 2.01 -14.30
C TYR A 210 2.13 1.58 -15.14
N PHE A 211 2.95 2.53 -15.63
CA PHE A 211 4.14 2.19 -16.40
C PHE A 211 5.22 1.55 -15.52
N VAL A 212 5.44 2.04 -14.31
CA VAL A 212 6.37 1.41 -13.36
C VAL A 212 5.96 -0.04 -13.05
N PHE A 213 4.66 -0.32 -12.93
CA PHE A 213 4.18 -1.69 -12.67
C PHE A 213 4.41 -2.61 -13.88
N ILE A 214 4.29 -2.10 -15.11
CA ILE A 214 4.65 -2.87 -16.30
C ILE A 214 6.13 -3.22 -16.26
N ASP A 215 7.01 -2.23 -16.08
CA ASP A 215 8.45 -2.45 -16.05
C ASP A 215 8.83 -3.49 -14.97
N LEU A 216 8.21 -3.40 -13.78
CA LEU A 216 8.41 -4.37 -12.70
C LEU A 216 7.97 -5.78 -13.08
N ILE A 217 6.79 -5.94 -13.69
CA ILE A 217 6.29 -7.25 -14.10
C ILE A 217 7.16 -7.84 -15.20
N GLU A 218 7.55 -7.04 -16.18
CA GLU A 218 8.44 -7.47 -17.27
C GLU A 218 9.80 -7.89 -16.73
N GLU A 219 10.39 -7.11 -15.82
CA GLU A 219 11.68 -7.42 -15.18
C GLU A 219 11.62 -8.68 -14.33
N GLN A 220 10.60 -8.81 -13.47
CA GLN A 220 10.50 -9.89 -12.48
C GLN A 220 9.97 -11.20 -13.07
N PHE A 221 9.14 -11.12 -14.11
CA PHE A 221 8.39 -12.27 -14.63
C PHE A 221 8.66 -12.58 -16.10
N ILE A 222 9.72 -12.04 -16.71
CA ILE A 222 10.02 -12.25 -18.14
C ILE A 222 9.90 -13.71 -18.60
N ASP A 223 10.39 -14.67 -17.80
CA ASP A 223 10.33 -16.08 -18.17
C ASP A 223 8.95 -16.69 -17.96
N LYS A 224 8.22 -16.26 -16.92
CA LYS A 224 6.83 -16.67 -16.69
C LYS A 224 5.86 -16.08 -17.70
N LEU A 225 6.12 -14.86 -18.17
CA LEU A 225 5.41 -14.22 -19.27
C LEU A 225 5.56 -15.05 -20.56
N LYS A 226 6.74 -15.65 -20.79
CA LYS A 226 7.00 -16.54 -21.94
C LYS A 226 6.41 -17.94 -21.76
N SER A 227 6.56 -18.54 -20.58
CA SER A 227 6.12 -19.92 -20.31
C SER A 227 4.62 -20.04 -20.02
N GLY A 228 3.97 -18.93 -19.63
CA GLY A 228 2.57 -18.91 -19.20
C GLY A 228 2.35 -19.46 -17.78
N GLU A 229 3.42 -19.57 -17.00
CA GLU A 229 3.34 -19.98 -15.60
C GLU A 229 2.60 -18.93 -14.75
N PRO A 230 1.82 -19.37 -13.74
CA PRO A 230 1.08 -18.47 -12.87
C PRO A 230 2.02 -17.66 -11.96
N PHE A 231 1.66 -16.41 -11.73
CA PHE A 231 2.24 -15.56 -10.69
C PHE A 231 1.16 -14.62 -10.14
N THR A 232 1.42 -14.05 -8.96
CA THR A 232 0.56 -13.06 -8.33
C THR A 232 1.24 -11.70 -8.26
N VAL A 233 0.51 -10.64 -8.58
CA VAL A 233 0.88 -9.25 -8.26
C VAL A 233 -0.13 -8.70 -7.27
N THR A 234 0.36 -8.22 -6.12
CA THR A 234 -0.46 -7.60 -5.09
C THR A 234 -0.07 -6.13 -4.93
N SER A 235 -1.01 -5.21 -5.10
CA SER A 235 -0.83 -3.78 -4.87
C SER A 235 -1.52 -3.36 -3.58
N ILE A 236 -0.83 -2.58 -2.73
CA ILE A 236 -1.36 -2.06 -1.47
C ILE A 236 -1.04 -0.57 -1.38
N GLY A 237 -2.06 0.26 -1.20
CA GLY A 237 -1.88 1.70 -1.01
C GLY A 237 -3.19 2.46 -0.84
N ASP A 238 -3.09 3.75 -0.52
CA ASP A 238 -4.22 4.63 -0.25
C ASP A 238 -4.61 5.52 -1.45
N GLY A 239 -3.84 5.54 -2.52
CA GLY A 239 -4.10 6.29 -3.75
C GLY A 239 -5.05 5.57 -4.70
N ALA A 240 -5.66 6.31 -5.63
CA ALA A 240 -6.43 5.72 -6.71
C ALA A 240 -5.50 5.17 -7.81
N GLU A 241 -4.29 5.71 -7.91
CA GLU A 241 -3.32 5.50 -8.97
C GLU A 241 -2.74 4.08 -8.97
N GLU A 242 -2.30 3.55 -7.82
CA GLU A 242 -1.83 2.17 -7.70
C GLU A 242 -2.97 1.16 -7.89
N ARG A 243 -4.18 1.46 -7.40
CA ARG A 243 -5.36 0.64 -7.69
C ARG A 243 -5.63 0.59 -9.19
N GLN A 244 -5.68 1.75 -9.84
CA GLN A 244 -5.93 1.84 -11.28
C GLN A 244 -4.84 1.12 -12.08
N ALA A 245 -3.57 1.26 -11.69
CA ALA A 245 -2.46 0.54 -12.28
C ALA A 245 -2.66 -0.98 -12.21
N CYS A 246 -2.90 -1.51 -11.00
CA CYS A 246 -3.09 -2.94 -10.76
C CYS A 246 -4.32 -3.48 -11.49
N MET A 247 -5.46 -2.80 -11.42
CA MET A 247 -6.71 -3.27 -12.01
C MET A 247 -6.72 -3.17 -13.53
N LYS A 248 -6.00 -2.20 -14.12
CA LYS A 248 -5.80 -2.14 -15.56
C LYS A 248 -4.99 -3.34 -16.05
N LEU A 249 -3.94 -3.72 -15.34
CA LEU A 249 -3.14 -4.92 -15.66
C LEU A 249 -3.97 -6.21 -15.50
N ALA A 250 -4.77 -6.31 -14.45
CA ALA A 250 -5.72 -7.41 -14.25
C ALA A 250 -6.67 -7.57 -15.44
N SER A 251 -7.17 -6.47 -16.00
CA SER A 251 -8.06 -6.47 -17.17
C SER A 251 -7.34 -6.91 -18.45
N ILE A 252 -6.10 -6.45 -18.66
CA ILE A 252 -5.26 -6.83 -19.82
C ILE A 252 -4.98 -8.35 -19.80
N PHE A 253 -4.70 -8.90 -18.63
CA PHE A 253 -4.31 -10.31 -18.46
C PHE A 253 -5.43 -11.23 -17.97
N LYS A 254 -6.69 -10.81 -18.06
CA LYS A 254 -7.86 -11.55 -17.53
C LYS A 254 -8.03 -12.99 -18.02
N ASN A 255 -7.46 -13.33 -19.17
CA ASN A 255 -7.53 -14.66 -19.78
C ASN A 255 -6.30 -15.53 -19.45
N GLN A 256 -5.35 -15.00 -18.67
CA GLN A 256 -4.17 -15.71 -18.21
C GLN A 256 -4.40 -16.31 -16.82
N LYS A 257 -3.49 -17.17 -16.38
CA LYS A 257 -3.51 -17.75 -15.02
C LYS A 257 -2.95 -16.80 -13.95
N TRP A 258 -2.66 -15.56 -14.30
CA TRP A 258 -2.03 -14.58 -13.42
C TRP A 258 -3.07 -13.93 -12.53
N VAL A 259 -2.69 -13.70 -11.27
CA VAL A 259 -3.58 -13.18 -10.24
C VAL A 259 -3.17 -11.76 -9.90
N PHE A 260 -4.13 -10.84 -9.91
CA PHE A 260 -3.91 -9.45 -9.55
C PHE A 260 -4.80 -9.08 -8.37
N LYS A 261 -4.18 -8.68 -7.26
CA LYS A 261 -4.87 -8.31 -6.02
C LYS A 261 -4.59 -6.86 -5.74
N ASN A 262 -5.62 -6.08 -5.48
CA ASN A 262 -5.50 -4.73 -4.97
C ASN A 262 -6.12 -4.66 -3.57
N LEU A 263 -5.41 -4.03 -2.63
CA LEU A 263 -5.96 -3.60 -1.36
C LEU A 263 -5.84 -2.09 -1.23
N LYS A 264 -6.99 -1.42 -1.38
CA LYS A 264 -7.12 0.02 -1.21
C LYS A 264 -7.30 0.37 0.27
N LEU A 265 -6.30 1.03 0.85
CA LEU A 265 -6.39 1.68 2.15
C LEU A 265 -7.23 2.96 2.05
N LEU A 266 -7.58 3.55 3.18
CA LEU A 266 -8.28 4.82 3.25
C LEU A 266 -7.36 5.95 2.83
N THR A 267 -7.82 6.76 1.88
CA THR A 267 -7.14 7.96 1.44
C THR A 267 -7.02 8.95 2.58
N GLN A 268 -5.84 9.58 2.72
CA GLN A 268 -5.57 10.61 3.73
C GLN A 268 -5.99 10.18 5.16
N PRO A 269 -5.47 9.05 5.67
CA PRO A 269 -5.89 8.54 6.96
C PRO A 269 -5.33 9.40 8.09
N THR A 270 -6.07 9.50 9.19
CA THR A 270 -5.46 9.92 10.46
C THR A 270 -4.41 8.88 10.88
N LEU A 271 -3.43 9.29 11.70
CA LEU A 271 -2.40 8.38 12.20
C LEU A 271 -2.99 7.14 12.89
N GLY A 272 -4.01 7.34 13.73
CA GLY A 272 -4.74 6.24 14.38
C GLY A 272 -5.46 5.33 13.38
N CYS A 273 -6.08 5.89 12.34
CA CYS A 273 -6.69 5.11 11.27
C CYS A 273 -5.66 4.27 10.53
N LEU A 274 -4.51 4.84 10.17
CA LEU A 274 -3.45 4.11 9.45
C LEU A 274 -2.92 2.93 10.28
N ILE A 275 -2.67 3.13 11.57
CA ILE A 275 -2.30 2.05 12.51
C ILE A 275 -3.34 0.93 12.47
N GLN A 276 -4.64 1.26 12.61
CA GLN A 276 -5.70 0.24 12.61
C GLN A 276 -5.81 -0.51 11.28
N GLN A 277 -5.54 0.16 10.15
CA GLN A 277 -5.53 -0.47 8.83
C GLN A 277 -4.41 -1.50 8.70
N HIS A 278 -3.19 -1.19 9.17
CA HIS A 278 -2.08 -2.16 9.20
C HIS A 278 -2.34 -3.33 10.15
N LEU A 279 -2.93 -3.07 11.32
CA LEU A 279 -3.31 -4.15 12.23
C LEU A 279 -4.37 -5.07 11.62
N LEU A 280 -5.33 -4.52 10.87
CA LEU A 280 -6.32 -5.31 10.15
C LEU A 280 -5.67 -6.14 9.03
N LEU A 281 -4.76 -5.55 8.25
CA LEU A 281 -4.01 -6.27 7.23
C LEU A 281 -3.22 -7.43 7.84
N ALA A 282 -2.50 -7.19 8.95
CA ALA A 282 -1.73 -8.22 9.63
C ALA A 282 -2.62 -9.39 10.12
N LYS A 283 -3.79 -9.07 10.70
CA LYS A 283 -4.76 -10.08 11.13
C LYS A 283 -5.40 -10.88 10.00
N SER A 284 -5.48 -10.30 8.81
CA SER A 284 -6.11 -10.91 7.63
C SER A 284 -5.09 -11.37 6.58
N PHE A 285 -3.79 -11.33 6.92
CA PHE A 285 -2.69 -11.52 5.99
C PHE A 285 -2.83 -12.84 5.22
N ASP A 286 -2.88 -13.96 5.92
CA ASP A 286 -2.98 -15.29 5.29
C ASP A 286 -4.22 -15.38 4.40
N ASN A 287 -5.38 -14.96 4.90
CA ASN A 287 -6.63 -14.99 4.14
C ASN A 287 -6.56 -14.17 2.84
N PHE A 288 -5.86 -13.03 2.84
CA PHE A 288 -5.73 -12.16 1.66
C PHE A 288 -4.66 -12.66 0.68
N PHE A 289 -3.50 -13.04 1.20
CA PHE A 289 -2.36 -13.47 0.37
C PHE A 289 -2.54 -14.90 -0.18
N GLU A 290 -3.27 -15.79 0.50
CA GLU A 290 -3.57 -17.14 -0.02
C GLU A 290 -4.70 -17.16 -1.07
N MET A 291 -5.39 -16.03 -1.29
CA MET A 291 -6.44 -15.95 -2.33
C MET A 291 -5.86 -16.32 -3.71
N LYS A 292 -6.48 -17.30 -4.37
CA LYS A 292 -6.06 -17.76 -5.72
C LYS A 292 -6.76 -17.03 -6.87
N THR A 293 -7.55 -16.00 -6.56
CA THR A 293 -8.31 -15.23 -7.55
C THR A 293 -7.99 -13.76 -7.46
N SER A 294 -8.09 -13.07 -8.60
CA SER A 294 -7.91 -11.62 -8.64
C SER A 294 -9.00 -10.93 -7.79
N ALA A 295 -8.58 -9.95 -7.01
CA ALA A 295 -9.43 -9.30 -6.03
C ALA A 295 -9.17 -7.79 -6.05
N ASP A 296 -10.24 -7.01 -5.89
CA ASP A 296 -10.15 -5.57 -5.66
C ASP A 296 -10.87 -5.29 -4.36
N LEU A 297 -10.09 -5.10 -3.29
CA LEU A 297 -10.58 -4.94 -1.93
C LEU A 297 -10.30 -3.54 -1.42
N CYS A 298 -11.09 -3.08 -0.46
CA CYS A 298 -10.83 -1.87 0.29
C CYS A 298 -11.05 -2.07 1.80
N ILE A 299 -10.35 -1.27 2.61
CA ILE A 299 -10.67 -1.15 4.03
C ILE A 299 -11.74 -0.07 4.21
N LEU A 300 -12.79 -0.43 4.96
CA LEU A 300 -13.83 0.49 5.39
C LEU A 300 -13.95 0.47 6.91
N PHE A 301 -14.08 1.66 7.52
CA PHE A 301 -14.55 1.79 8.89
C PHE A 301 -16.05 2.01 8.88
N ASP A 302 -16.79 1.23 9.68
CA ASP A 302 -18.21 1.45 9.85
C ASP A 302 -18.43 2.82 10.52
N LYS A 303 -19.19 3.70 9.85
CA LYS A 303 -19.67 4.92 10.49
C LYS A 303 -20.51 4.51 11.69
N LYS A 304 -20.23 5.09 12.88
CA LYS A 304 -21.16 4.99 14.00
C LYS A 304 -22.54 5.38 13.48
N LYS A 305 -23.53 4.49 13.62
CA LYS A 305 -24.93 4.90 13.47
C LYS A 305 -25.12 6.02 14.50
N SER A 306 -25.27 7.25 14.02
CA SER A 306 -25.86 8.31 14.81
C SER A 306 -27.19 7.74 15.27
N GLN A 307 -27.34 7.48 16.56
CA GLN A 307 -28.65 7.38 17.17
C GLN A 307 -29.28 8.77 16.97
N SER A 308 -30.01 8.94 15.87
CA SER A 308 -31.06 9.94 15.80
C SER A 308 -32.21 9.37 16.63
N ASP A 309 -32.05 9.44 17.95
CA ASP A 309 -33.14 9.23 18.88
C ASP A 309 -33.72 10.60 19.24
N VAL A 310 -35.02 10.69 18.97
CA VAL A 310 -36.05 11.70 19.31
C VAL A 310 -36.40 12.70 18.22
#